data_AF-A0A3N5QKG2-F1
#
_entry.id   AF-A0A3N5QKG2-F1
#
_cell.length_a   1.000
_cell.length_b   1.000
_cell.length_c   1.000
_cell.angle_alpha   90.00
_cell.angle_beta   90.00
_cell.angle_gamma   90.00
#
_symmetry.space_group_name_H-M   'P 1'
#
loop_
_entity.id
_entity.type
_entity.pdbx_description
1 polymer ?
#
loop_
_entity_poly.entity_id
_entity_poly.type
_entity_poly.pdbx_seq_one_letter_code
_entity_poly.pdbx_strand_id
1 'polypeptide(L)'
;MVEKDQQNQLYLLEKYSTRLGKRVCLLPQYEEFRCPKCGKFDQISALRTGISPTVKVKARTDVVCTAEDWTVVSARFRNIVEKHKIQGVEFVPIPSSPEFFVYIPTILVPIDEKRCKARGMEFEKKCKQCGRFLTTTGWPDRKSMQVPEGELVMFTPNGACECPGGQVCMIYTTETVQKIFESNGITGVDSYMSLEDDDSSQPPPTAVSPARTKKVFPIKQVKEEQLVSEGLLPVAAEGLIAFLKGNRRKLPREGEKGTLTSWMLLCKMGLASGQLWAGDPMLPNDSDGCVADLPVGHYLVEARCMVYGTSKFVSQLRIRREDADKCETSCEIGTVGTDSAQIAVCDVALLRDKRYDESLENLDDKADGLCGVLRIGEYLIPYVASGFGDGTGPVFELLQKKKPVGIMLDFFPEEEDSEE
;
A
#
# COMPACT_ATOMS: atom_id res chain seq x y z
N MET A 1 -15.26 -22.54 -7.97
CA MET A 1 -13.83 -22.19 -7.82
C MET A 1 -13.64 -20.88 -8.53
N VAL A 2 -13.35 -19.80 -7.81
CA VAL A 2 -13.01 -18.52 -8.43
C VAL A 2 -11.52 -18.58 -8.73
N GLU A 3 -11.15 -18.67 -10.01
CA GLU A 3 -9.78 -18.35 -10.44
C GLU A 3 -9.57 -16.87 -10.14
N LYS A 4 -9.02 -16.57 -8.95
CA LYS A 4 -8.47 -15.25 -8.69
C LYS A 4 -7.20 -15.15 -9.51
N ASP A 5 -7.15 -14.18 -10.40
CA ASP A 5 -5.92 -13.78 -11.07
C ASP A 5 -4.99 -13.09 -10.05
N GLN A 6 -4.37 -13.89 -9.18
CA GLN A 6 -3.39 -13.48 -8.17
C GLN A 6 -2.01 -13.26 -8.80
N GLN A 7 -1.94 -12.73 -10.03
CA GLN A 7 -0.67 -12.62 -10.75
C GLN A 7 0.41 -11.83 -10.00
N ASN A 8 0.05 -11.00 -9.00
CA ASN A 8 1.01 -10.21 -8.21
C ASN A 8 0.85 -10.28 -6.68
N GLN A 9 -0.10 -11.06 -6.13
CA GLN A 9 -0.21 -11.25 -4.67
C GLN A 9 0.04 -12.71 -4.32
N LEU A 10 1.33 -13.04 -4.18
CA LEU A 10 1.78 -14.35 -3.72
C LEU A 10 1.37 -14.51 -2.26
N TYR A 11 0.33 -15.30 -2.00
CA TYR A 11 0.00 -15.79 -0.66
C TYR A 11 0.51 -17.23 -0.55
N LEU A 12 1.51 -17.46 0.28
CA LEU A 12 2.10 -18.77 0.49
C LEU A 12 1.32 -19.57 1.53
N LEU A 13 0.84 -18.88 2.58
CA LEU A 13 0.27 -19.50 3.78
C LEU A 13 -1.17 -19.05 4.06
N GLU A 14 -1.57 -17.90 3.53
CA GLU A 14 -2.85 -17.25 3.77
C GLU A 14 -3.83 -17.46 2.62
N LYS A 15 -5.12 -17.41 2.95
CA LYS A 15 -6.22 -17.37 1.97
C LYS A 15 -6.48 -15.94 1.49
N TYR A 16 -6.27 -14.96 2.37
CA TYR A 16 -6.25 -13.52 2.15
C TYR A 16 -5.79 -12.80 3.43
N SER A 17 -5.11 -11.67 3.27
CA SER A 17 -4.73 -10.79 4.38
C SER A 17 -5.71 -9.62 4.48
N THR A 18 -6.26 -9.39 5.66
CA THR A 18 -6.96 -8.14 5.98
C THR A 18 -6.01 -7.30 6.83
N ARG A 19 -5.15 -6.49 6.21
CA ARG A 19 -4.17 -5.63 6.93
C ARG A 19 -4.85 -4.63 7.89
N LEU A 20 -6.16 -4.40 7.76
CA LEU A 20 -7.00 -3.54 8.61
C LEU A 20 -7.43 -4.20 9.95
N GLY A 21 -6.47 -4.67 10.77
CA GLY A 21 -6.74 -5.07 12.16
C GLY A 21 -7.59 -6.34 12.37
N LYS A 22 -7.90 -7.08 11.29
CA LYS A 22 -8.63 -8.36 11.35
C LYS A 22 -7.67 -9.54 11.27
N ARG A 23 -8.07 -10.68 11.84
CA ARG A 23 -7.26 -11.92 11.90
C ARG A 23 -6.88 -12.39 10.50
N VAL A 24 -5.59 -12.69 10.31
CA VAL A 24 -5.08 -13.39 9.13
C VAL A 24 -5.82 -14.73 8.94
N CYS A 25 -6.40 -14.95 7.76
CA CYS A 25 -7.08 -16.19 7.42
C CYS A 25 -6.07 -17.15 6.78
N LEU A 26 -5.65 -18.17 7.51
CA LEU A 26 -4.69 -19.17 7.02
C LEU A 26 -5.37 -20.22 6.14
N LEU A 27 -4.58 -20.89 5.30
CA LEU A 27 -5.02 -22.14 4.69
C LEU A 27 -5.19 -23.21 5.79
N PRO A 28 -6.19 -24.11 5.69
CA PRO A 28 -6.53 -25.04 6.77
C PRO A 28 -5.35 -25.88 7.29
N GLN A 29 -4.43 -26.27 6.42
CA GLN A 29 -3.25 -27.06 6.78
C GLN A 29 -2.23 -26.31 7.65
N TYR A 30 -2.33 -24.98 7.76
CA TYR A 30 -1.40 -24.18 8.57
C TYR A 30 -2.04 -23.64 9.85
N GLU A 31 -3.32 -23.94 10.11
CA GLU A 31 -4.05 -23.39 11.25
C GLU A 31 -3.48 -23.87 12.60
N GLU A 32 -2.85 -25.05 12.63
CA GLU A 32 -2.20 -25.59 13.84
C GLU A 32 -1.00 -24.75 14.32
N PHE A 33 -0.37 -23.97 13.44
CA PHE A 33 0.73 -23.08 13.79
C PHE A 33 0.27 -21.78 14.45
N ARG A 34 -1.05 -21.58 14.59
CA ARG A 34 -1.60 -20.39 15.21
C ARG A 34 -1.49 -20.45 16.73
N CYS A 35 -0.91 -19.41 17.31
CA CYS A 35 -0.94 -19.18 18.75
C CYS A 35 -2.40 -18.96 19.19
N PRO A 36 -2.96 -19.80 20.07
CA PRO A 36 -4.38 -19.70 20.44
C PRO A 36 -4.69 -18.47 21.30
N LYS A 37 -3.66 -17.78 21.84
CA LYS A 37 -3.83 -16.58 22.66
C LYS A 37 -3.82 -15.27 21.86
N CYS A 38 -2.84 -15.08 20.97
CA CYS A 38 -2.71 -13.82 20.21
C CYS A 38 -3.08 -13.94 18.74
N GLY A 39 -3.33 -15.16 18.24
CA GLY A 39 -3.70 -15.39 16.84
C GLY A 39 -2.55 -15.28 15.84
N LYS A 40 -1.34 -14.90 16.27
CA LYS A 40 -0.12 -14.95 15.44
C LYS A 40 0.21 -16.38 15.08
N PHE A 41 0.68 -16.61 13.86
CA PHE A 41 1.09 -17.94 13.44
C PHE A 41 2.61 -18.08 13.37
N ASP A 42 3.10 -19.28 13.68
CA ASP A 42 4.51 -19.66 13.55
C ASP A 42 4.82 -20.05 12.11
N GLN A 43 5.16 -19.02 11.35
CA GLN A 43 5.24 -19.08 9.90
C GLN A 43 6.48 -19.87 9.44
N ILE A 44 7.59 -19.79 10.17
CA ILE A 44 8.81 -20.56 9.89
C ILE A 44 8.50 -22.05 10.03
N SER A 45 7.86 -22.45 11.13
CA SER A 45 7.43 -23.85 11.33
C SER A 45 6.42 -24.29 10.27
N ALA A 46 5.47 -23.43 9.91
CA ALA A 46 4.51 -23.70 8.85
C ALA A 46 5.19 -23.96 7.49
N LEU A 47 6.13 -23.09 7.08
CA LEU A 47 6.86 -23.23 5.81
C LEU A 47 7.70 -24.51 5.75
N ARG A 48 8.27 -24.94 6.88
CA ARG A 48 9.02 -26.19 6.97
C ARG A 48 8.17 -27.44 6.75
N THR A 49 6.85 -27.37 6.94
CA THR A 49 5.94 -28.47 6.58
C THR A 49 5.68 -28.59 5.08
N GLY A 50 6.09 -27.58 4.31
CA GLY A 50 5.95 -27.52 2.87
C GLY A 50 4.95 -26.45 2.42
N ILE A 51 5.05 -26.10 1.14
CA ILE A 51 4.21 -25.09 0.49
C ILE A 51 3.15 -25.79 -0.34
N SER A 52 1.92 -25.27 -0.33
CA SER A 52 0.84 -25.83 -1.13
C SER A 52 1.24 -25.94 -2.62
N PRO A 53 0.97 -27.07 -3.29
CA PRO A 53 1.25 -27.22 -4.71
C PRO A 53 0.38 -26.30 -5.59
N THR A 54 -0.62 -25.63 -5.03
CA THR A 54 -1.41 -24.63 -5.78
C THR A 54 -0.71 -23.29 -5.92
N VAL A 55 0.31 -23.02 -5.09
CA VAL A 55 1.07 -21.77 -5.11
C VAL A 55 2.01 -21.77 -6.31
N LYS A 56 1.89 -20.74 -7.15
CA LYS A 56 2.77 -20.51 -8.30
C LYS A 56 3.46 -19.17 -8.14
N VAL A 57 4.77 -19.16 -8.29
CA VAL A 57 5.60 -17.96 -8.33
C VAL A 57 6.03 -17.69 -9.76
N LYS A 58 5.94 -16.42 -10.16
CA LYS A 58 6.50 -15.93 -11.40
C LYS A 58 7.20 -14.61 -11.14
N ALA A 59 8.52 -14.64 -11.08
CA ALA A 59 9.33 -13.44 -10.91
C ALA A 59 10.34 -13.31 -12.07
N ARG A 60 10.78 -12.07 -12.31
CA ARG A 60 11.86 -11.75 -13.28
C ARG A 60 13.20 -11.50 -12.61
N THR A 61 13.21 -11.45 -11.28
CA THR A 61 14.37 -11.19 -10.43
C THR A 61 14.75 -12.43 -9.65
N ASP A 62 15.97 -12.43 -9.13
CA ASP A 62 16.48 -13.52 -8.29
C ASP A 62 15.91 -13.49 -6.87
N VAL A 63 15.44 -12.33 -6.41
CA VAL A 63 14.82 -12.14 -5.10
C VAL A 63 13.53 -11.32 -5.28
N VAL A 64 12.46 -11.73 -4.62
CA VAL A 64 11.16 -11.05 -4.62
C VAL A 64 10.49 -11.21 -3.25
N CYS A 65 9.76 -10.18 -2.81
CA CYS A 65 8.94 -10.26 -1.60
C CYS A 65 7.50 -10.67 -1.98
N THR A 66 6.89 -11.51 -1.16
CA THR A 66 5.46 -11.84 -1.27
C THR A 66 4.59 -10.78 -0.59
N ALA A 67 3.26 -10.85 -0.78
CA ALA A 67 2.32 -9.94 -0.10
C ALA A 67 2.26 -10.18 1.43
N GLU A 68 2.76 -11.33 1.88
CA GLU A 68 2.90 -11.76 3.26
C GLU A 68 4.30 -11.46 3.83
N ASP A 69 5.09 -10.65 3.11
CA ASP A 69 6.44 -10.23 3.46
C ASP A 69 7.48 -11.37 3.57
N TRP A 70 7.21 -12.54 2.97
CA TRP A 70 8.20 -13.61 2.76
C TRP A 70 9.12 -13.31 1.60
N THR A 71 10.40 -13.67 1.77
CA THR A 71 11.37 -13.61 0.67
C THR A 71 11.37 -14.90 -0.13
N VAL A 72 11.07 -14.79 -1.43
CA VAL A 72 11.21 -15.87 -2.40
C VAL A 72 12.44 -15.60 -3.25
N VAL A 73 13.23 -16.63 -3.49
CA VAL A 73 14.50 -16.57 -4.21
C VAL A 73 14.53 -17.55 -5.37
N SER A 74 15.27 -17.22 -6.42
CA SER A 74 15.47 -18.08 -7.58
C SER A 74 16.41 -19.25 -7.28
N ALA A 75 16.38 -20.28 -8.13
CA ALA A 75 17.36 -21.36 -8.13
C ALA A 75 18.80 -20.83 -8.30
N ARG A 76 18.99 -19.75 -9.07
CA ARG A 76 20.30 -19.11 -9.24
C ARG A 76 20.81 -18.52 -7.93
N PHE A 77 19.96 -17.82 -7.18
CA PHE A 77 20.30 -17.31 -5.85
C PHE A 77 20.73 -18.45 -4.92
N ARG A 78 19.89 -19.48 -4.80
CA ARG A 78 20.19 -20.68 -3.99
C ARG A 78 21.52 -21.32 -4.39
N ASN A 79 21.76 -21.52 -5.68
CA ASN A 79 23.00 -22.14 -6.17
C ASN A 79 24.24 -21.31 -5.81
N ILE A 80 24.14 -19.98 -5.79
CA ILE A 80 25.24 -19.09 -5.36
C ILE A 80 25.48 -19.24 -3.85
N VAL A 81 24.43 -19.25 -3.04
CA VAL A 81 24.53 -19.51 -1.59
C VAL A 81 25.21 -20.85 -1.32
N GLU A 82 24.79 -21.92 -1.98
CA GLU A 82 25.37 -23.26 -1.82
C GLU A 82 26.82 -23.31 -2.32
N LYS A 83 27.11 -22.76 -3.51
CA LYS A 83 28.46 -22.73 -4.11
C LYS A 83 29.47 -22.01 -3.21
N HIS A 84 29.07 -20.89 -2.62
CA HIS A 84 29.92 -20.09 -1.74
C HIS A 84 29.85 -20.55 -0.27
N LYS A 85 29.09 -21.60 0.04
CA LYS A 85 28.89 -22.14 1.40
C LYS A 85 28.44 -21.06 2.40
N ILE A 86 27.58 -20.16 1.94
CA ILE A 86 26.99 -19.12 2.78
C ILE A 86 26.06 -19.78 3.80
N GLN A 87 26.26 -19.48 5.07
CA GLN A 87 25.54 -20.07 6.20
C GLN A 87 24.33 -19.22 6.61
N GLY A 88 23.46 -19.81 7.44
CA GLY A 88 22.38 -19.09 8.10
C GLY A 88 21.04 -19.08 7.36
N VAL A 89 20.90 -19.94 6.36
CA VAL A 89 19.71 -20.02 5.51
C VAL A 89 19.38 -21.48 5.15
N GLU A 90 18.09 -21.76 5.05
CA GLU A 90 17.53 -22.94 4.38
C GLU A 90 16.56 -22.49 3.28
N PHE A 91 16.28 -23.38 2.34
CA PHE A 91 15.44 -23.12 1.18
C PHE A 91 14.29 -24.13 1.11
N VAL A 92 13.07 -23.64 1.19
CA VAL A 92 11.86 -24.48 1.04
C VAL A 92 11.41 -24.44 -0.42
N PRO A 93 11.35 -25.58 -1.13
CA PRO A 93 10.94 -25.60 -2.53
C PRO A 93 9.46 -25.25 -2.70
N ILE A 94 9.13 -24.56 -3.80
CA ILE A 94 7.75 -24.29 -4.20
C ILE A 94 7.36 -25.33 -5.27
N PRO A 95 6.49 -26.32 -4.96
CA PRO A 95 6.31 -27.48 -5.84
C PRO A 95 5.89 -27.16 -7.27
N SER A 96 5.07 -26.13 -7.46
CA SER A 96 4.58 -25.72 -8.78
C SER A 96 5.43 -24.66 -9.47
N SER A 97 6.54 -24.26 -8.85
CA SER A 97 7.53 -23.32 -9.37
C SER A 97 8.93 -23.79 -8.95
N PRO A 98 9.42 -24.91 -9.50
CA PRO A 98 10.66 -25.57 -9.05
C PRO A 98 11.92 -24.71 -9.20
N GLU A 99 11.84 -23.64 -9.97
CA GLU A 99 12.89 -22.62 -10.11
C GLU A 99 12.91 -21.57 -8.99
N PHE A 100 11.98 -21.65 -8.02
CA PHE A 100 11.87 -20.73 -6.89
C PHE A 100 11.80 -21.46 -5.54
N PHE A 101 12.29 -20.79 -4.51
CA PHE A 101 12.38 -21.28 -3.14
C PHE A 101 12.00 -20.17 -2.16
N VAL A 102 11.37 -20.51 -1.04
CA VAL A 102 11.22 -19.57 0.07
C VAL A 102 12.51 -19.60 0.89
N TYR A 103 13.07 -18.41 1.12
CA TYR A 103 14.18 -18.19 2.04
C TYR A 103 13.66 -18.32 3.47
N ILE A 104 14.30 -19.17 4.28
CA ILE A 104 14.06 -19.24 5.72
C ILE A 104 15.38 -19.02 6.45
N PRO A 105 15.46 -18.01 7.35
CA PRO A 105 16.66 -17.81 8.14
C PRO A 105 16.81 -18.92 9.18
N THR A 106 18.01 -19.48 9.29
CA THR A 106 18.34 -20.45 10.35
C THR A 106 19.08 -19.81 11.51
N ILE A 107 19.56 -18.57 11.35
CA ILE A 107 20.20 -17.79 12.40
C ILE A 107 19.32 -16.58 12.73
N LEU A 108 18.67 -16.66 13.89
CA LEU A 108 17.91 -15.56 14.47
C LEU A 108 18.75 -14.87 15.54
N VAL A 109 19.13 -13.61 15.31
CA VAL A 109 20.03 -12.89 16.23
C VAL A 109 19.24 -12.17 17.31
N PRO A 110 19.60 -12.31 18.60
CA PRO A 110 19.00 -11.50 19.66
C PRO A 110 19.19 -10.00 19.42
N ILE A 111 18.16 -9.23 19.79
CA ILE A 111 18.20 -7.76 19.77
C ILE A 111 18.21 -7.19 21.20
N ASP A 112 18.93 -6.09 21.40
CA ASP A 112 18.85 -5.24 22.59
C ASP A 112 17.61 -4.35 22.46
N GLU A 113 16.50 -4.83 23.02
CA GLU A 113 15.21 -4.12 23.03
C GLU A 113 15.32 -2.71 23.63
N LYS A 114 16.19 -2.50 24.62
CA LYS A 114 16.36 -1.19 25.27
C LYS A 114 17.03 -0.20 24.32
N ARG A 115 18.06 -0.64 23.61
CA ARG A 115 18.74 0.19 22.61
C ARG A 115 17.82 0.49 21.42
N CYS A 116 17.10 -0.51 20.94
CA CYS A 116 16.11 -0.35 19.88
C CYS A 116 15.09 0.75 20.22
N LYS A 117 14.54 0.72 21.45
CA LYS A 117 13.61 1.75 21.95
C LYS A 117 14.24 3.14 22.00
N ALA A 118 15.49 3.24 22.44
CA ALA A 118 16.21 4.52 22.47
C ALA A 118 16.43 5.13 21.08
N ARG A 119 16.30 4.33 20.01
CA ARG A 119 16.40 4.74 18.60
C ARG A 119 15.04 4.82 17.90
N GLY A 120 13.94 4.78 18.65
CA GLY A 120 12.60 4.99 18.13
C GLY A 120 11.87 3.74 17.66
N MET A 121 12.42 2.53 17.86
CA MET A 121 11.61 1.32 17.68
C MET A 121 10.59 1.18 18.81
N GLU A 122 9.36 0.82 18.45
CA GLU A 122 8.32 0.55 19.42
C GLU A 122 8.04 -0.95 19.51
N PHE A 123 7.79 -1.42 20.72
CA PHE A 123 7.47 -2.80 21.01
C PHE A 123 6.16 -2.83 21.76
N GLU A 124 5.12 -3.40 21.13
CA GLU A 124 3.84 -3.57 21.80
C GLU A 124 3.89 -4.70 22.85
N LYS A 125 2.72 -5.14 23.34
CA LYS A 125 2.60 -6.18 24.33
C LYS A 125 3.14 -7.52 23.82
N LYS A 126 4.06 -8.12 24.59
CA LYS A 126 4.55 -9.49 24.36
C LYS A 126 3.50 -10.52 24.78
N CYS A 127 3.17 -11.44 23.88
CA CYS A 127 2.26 -12.53 24.16
C CYS A 127 2.88 -13.52 25.16
N LYS A 128 2.23 -13.76 26.29
CA LYS A 128 2.74 -14.70 27.31
C LYS A 128 2.78 -16.17 26.85
N GLN A 129 2.14 -16.52 25.74
CA GLN A 129 2.10 -17.90 25.25
C GLN A 129 3.20 -18.17 24.22
N CYS A 130 3.28 -17.38 23.14
CA CYS A 130 4.29 -17.58 22.10
C CYS A 130 5.55 -16.73 22.31
N GLY A 131 5.57 -15.83 23.29
CA GLY A 131 6.73 -14.96 23.57
C GLY A 131 6.97 -13.88 22.53
N ARG A 132 6.10 -13.71 21.53
CA ARG A 132 6.26 -12.72 20.45
C ARG A 132 5.53 -11.42 20.76
N PHE A 133 6.06 -10.29 20.30
CA PHE A 133 5.39 -8.99 20.37
C PHE A 133 4.13 -8.99 19.51
N LEU A 134 3.10 -8.22 19.87
CA LEU A 134 1.90 -8.08 19.01
C LEU A 134 2.24 -7.33 17.71
N THR A 135 2.90 -6.19 17.86
CA THR A 135 3.49 -5.42 16.77
C THR A 135 4.85 -4.89 17.23
N THR A 136 5.77 -4.70 16.29
CA THR A 136 6.97 -3.87 16.48
C THR A 136 7.11 -2.94 15.29
N THR A 137 7.36 -1.67 15.53
CA THR A 137 7.59 -0.65 14.50
C THR A 137 9.04 -0.21 14.50
N GLY A 138 9.56 0.15 13.33
CA GLY A 138 10.98 0.51 13.13
C GLY A 138 11.89 -0.69 12.84
N TRP A 139 13.20 -0.40 12.75
CA TRP A 139 14.23 -1.37 12.34
C TRP A 139 15.41 -1.36 13.32
N PRO A 140 15.98 -2.53 13.68
CA PRO A 140 17.11 -2.59 14.58
C PRO A 140 18.37 -2.08 13.89
N ASP A 141 19.13 -1.23 14.59
CA ASP A 141 20.47 -0.85 14.18
C ASP A 141 21.46 -2.01 14.41
N ARG A 142 22.62 -1.99 13.74
CA ARG A 142 23.67 -3.01 13.94
C ARG A 142 24.01 -3.22 15.40
N LYS A 143 24.24 -2.13 16.13
CA LYS A 143 24.74 -2.15 17.51
C LYS A 143 23.70 -2.66 18.51
N SER A 144 22.44 -2.78 18.08
CA SER A 144 21.35 -3.41 18.81
C SER A 144 21.26 -4.91 18.54
N MET A 145 22.03 -5.47 17.61
CA MET A 145 22.00 -6.88 17.26
C MET A 145 23.27 -7.60 17.72
N GLN A 146 23.12 -8.83 18.20
CA GLN A 146 24.24 -9.75 18.39
C GLN A 146 24.59 -10.41 17.06
N VAL A 147 25.29 -9.67 16.19
CA VAL A 147 25.67 -10.14 14.84
C VAL A 147 26.58 -11.36 14.95
N PRO A 148 26.35 -12.44 14.17
CA PRO A 148 27.15 -13.64 14.26
C PRO A 148 28.59 -13.40 13.81
N GLU A 149 29.54 -14.10 14.43
CA GLU A 149 30.92 -14.13 13.95
C GLU A 149 30.99 -14.94 12.64
N GLY A 150 31.70 -14.42 11.64
CA GLY A 150 31.91 -15.09 10.35
C GLY A 150 31.64 -14.17 9.16
N GLU A 151 32.38 -14.38 8.07
CA GLU A 151 32.27 -13.54 6.88
C GLU A 151 31.22 -14.04 5.88
N LEU A 152 30.75 -15.29 5.99
CA LEU A 152 29.83 -15.90 5.02
C LEU A 152 28.51 -16.25 5.69
N VAL A 153 27.84 -15.26 6.28
CA VAL A 153 26.64 -15.47 7.10
C VAL A 153 25.49 -14.59 6.64
N MET A 154 24.32 -15.20 6.53
CA MET A 154 23.02 -14.53 6.45
C MET A 154 22.30 -14.72 7.79
N PHE A 155 21.55 -13.71 8.23
CA PHE A 155 20.82 -13.78 9.50
C PHE A 155 19.61 -12.84 9.50
N THR A 156 18.75 -12.99 10.51
CA THR A 156 17.58 -12.14 10.72
C THR A 156 17.48 -11.77 12.21
N PRO A 157 17.15 -10.52 12.55
CA PRO A 157 16.87 -10.14 13.94
C PRO A 157 15.66 -10.87 14.51
N ASN A 158 15.82 -11.42 15.71
CA ASN A 158 14.76 -12.12 16.41
C ASN A 158 13.77 -11.12 17.01
N GLY A 159 12.53 -11.11 16.51
CA GLY A 159 11.45 -10.27 17.03
C GLY A 159 11.51 -8.82 16.58
N ALA A 160 12.36 -8.46 15.63
CA ALA A 160 12.20 -7.22 14.87
C ALA A 160 11.20 -7.46 13.74
N CYS A 161 10.29 -6.50 13.55
CA CYS A 161 9.30 -6.47 12.47
C CYS A 161 8.21 -7.53 12.59
N GLU A 162 7.68 -7.63 13.80
CA GLU A 162 6.45 -8.32 14.13
C GLU A 162 5.24 -7.48 13.68
N CYS A 163 4.34 -8.07 12.89
CA CYS A 163 3.02 -7.55 12.56
C CYS A 163 1.94 -8.48 13.16
N PRO A 164 0.65 -8.10 13.21
CA PRO A 164 -0.41 -8.98 13.71
C PRO A 164 -0.49 -10.34 13.00
N GLY A 165 -0.07 -10.40 11.73
CA GLY A 165 0.01 -11.64 10.96
C GLY A 165 1.18 -12.52 11.37
N GLY A 166 2.36 -11.95 11.61
CA GLY A 166 3.55 -12.72 11.94
C GLY A 166 4.82 -11.89 12.00
N GLN A 167 5.96 -12.52 11.69
CA GLN A 167 7.29 -11.94 11.70
C GLN A 167 7.73 -11.75 10.25
N VAL A 168 8.06 -10.52 9.91
CA VAL A 168 8.72 -10.21 8.64
C VAL A 168 10.18 -10.67 8.73
N CYS A 169 10.57 -11.59 7.85
CA CYS A 169 11.93 -12.13 7.83
C CYS A 169 12.82 -11.28 6.91
N MET A 170 13.39 -10.22 7.44
CA MET A 170 14.44 -9.46 6.75
C MET A 170 15.71 -10.28 6.54
N ILE A 171 16.40 -10.04 5.43
CA ILE A 171 17.71 -10.62 5.16
C ILE A 171 18.80 -9.63 5.54
N TYR A 172 19.58 -9.97 6.57
CA TYR A 172 20.85 -9.31 6.85
C TYR A 172 21.98 -10.19 6.34
N THR A 173 22.98 -9.55 5.75
CA THR A 173 24.17 -10.24 5.27
C THR A 173 25.43 -9.53 5.75
N THR A 174 26.50 -10.28 5.87
CA THR A 174 27.85 -9.72 5.97
C THR A 174 28.24 -9.02 4.65
N GLU A 175 29.23 -8.12 4.71
CA GLU A 175 29.74 -7.42 3.53
C GLU A 175 30.28 -8.38 2.45
N THR A 176 30.95 -9.45 2.86
CA THR A 176 31.49 -10.46 1.93
C THR A 176 30.37 -11.18 1.17
N VAL A 177 29.26 -11.52 1.82
CA VAL A 177 28.08 -12.11 1.15
C VAL A 177 27.47 -11.14 0.15
N GLN A 178 27.35 -9.87 0.52
CA GLN A 178 26.85 -8.84 -0.39
C GLN A 178 27.73 -8.73 -1.65
N LYS A 179 29.05 -8.64 -1.50
CA LYS A 179 29.99 -8.59 -2.63
C LYS A 179 29.88 -9.84 -3.53
N ILE A 180 29.62 -11.01 -2.94
CA ILE A 180 29.35 -12.24 -3.71
C ILE A 180 28.08 -12.07 -4.54
N PHE A 181 26.97 -11.57 -3.97
CA PHE A 181 25.73 -11.35 -4.71
C PHE A 181 25.89 -10.33 -5.83
N GLU A 182 26.57 -9.21 -5.57
CA GLU A 182 26.85 -8.16 -6.55
C GLU A 182 27.70 -8.68 -7.70
N SER A 183 28.83 -9.33 -7.40
CA SER A 183 29.74 -9.89 -8.42
C SER A 183 29.11 -11.00 -9.26
N ASN A 184 28.12 -11.71 -8.70
CA ASN A 184 27.35 -12.70 -9.45
C ASN A 184 26.11 -12.10 -10.13
N GLY A 185 25.84 -10.79 -10.03
CA GLY A 185 24.72 -10.13 -10.68
C GLY A 185 23.36 -10.66 -10.23
N ILE A 186 23.21 -10.92 -8.92
CA ILE A 186 21.91 -11.21 -8.30
C ILE A 186 21.00 -9.99 -8.43
N THR A 187 19.79 -10.21 -8.93
CA THR A 187 18.81 -9.14 -9.17
C THR A 187 17.70 -9.15 -8.12
N GLY A 188 16.99 -8.03 -7.97
CA GLY A 188 15.92 -7.93 -6.98
C GLY A 188 16.45 -7.75 -5.56
N VAL A 189 17.64 -7.20 -5.37
CA VAL A 189 18.23 -6.88 -4.07
C VAL A 189 18.57 -5.39 -4.05
N ASP A 190 18.01 -4.66 -3.09
CA ASP A 190 18.42 -3.32 -2.71
C ASP A 190 19.28 -3.43 -1.45
N SER A 191 20.52 -2.96 -1.57
CA SER A 191 21.47 -2.90 -0.46
C SER A 191 21.26 -1.58 0.29
N TYR A 192 20.75 -1.68 1.51
CA TYR A 192 20.72 -0.57 2.44
C TYR A 192 21.89 -0.72 3.39
N MET A 193 22.89 0.17 3.26
CA MET A 193 23.87 0.30 4.33
C MET A 193 23.11 0.71 5.59
N SER A 194 23.27 -0.02 6.70
CA SER A 194 22.67 0.40 7.96
C SER A 194 23.22 1.79 8.28
N LEU A 195 22.34 2.79 8.26
CA LEU A 195 22.70 4.17 8.53
C LEU A 195 23.33 4.26 9.94
N GLU A 196 24.44 4.99 10.01
CA GLU A 196 25.15 5.45 11.22
C GLU A 196 26.03 4.43 11.96
N ASP A 197 27.27 4.28 11.47
CA ASP A 197 28.42 4.09 12.34
C ASP A 197 29.42 5.25 12.12
N ASP A 198 29.42 6.21 13.05
CA ASP A 198 30.47 7.23 13.24
C ASP A 198 31.78 6.62 13.81
N ASP A 199 31.84 5.30 13.96
CA ASP A 199 32.94 4.57 14.60
C ASP A 199 33.57 3.60 13.59
N SER A 200 34.78 3.94 13.13
CA SER A 200 35.43 3.40 11.93
C SER A 200 36.07 2.02 12.07
N SER A 201 35.83 1.30 13.16
CA SER A 201 36.60 0.09 13.49
C SER A 201 36.03 -1.24 12.96
N GLN A 202 34.79 -1.29 12.46
CA GLN A 202 34.21 -2.48 11.82
C GLN A 202 33.28 -2.14 10.65
N PRO A 203 33.35 -2.86 9.50
CA PRO A 203 32.46 -2.61 8.36
C PRO A 203 31.01 -2.98 8.69
N PRO A 204 30.00 -2.12 8.40
CA PRO A 204 28.58 -2.34 8.73
C PRO A 204 28.00 -3.59 8.04
N PRO A 205 27.08 -4.34 8.68
CA PRO A 205 26.27 -5.31 7.97
C PRO A 205 25.31 -4.54 7.07
N THR A 206 25.03 -5.11 5.91
CA THR A 206 24.14 -4.52 4.94
C THR A 206 22.80 -5.22 5.03
N ALA A 207 21.73 -4.45 5.19
CA ALA A 207 20.39 -4.97 5.04
C ALA A 207 20.11 -5.12 3.55
N VAL A 208 19.76 -6.33 3.13
CA VAL A 208 19.36 -6.64 1.76
C VAL A 208 17.84 -6.77 1.75
N SER A 209 17.17 -5.85 1.05
CA SER A 209 15.73 -5.93 0.84
C SER A 209 15.43 -6.32 -0.61
N PRO A 210 14.32 -7.01 -0.92
CA PRO A 210 13.94 -7.24 -2.30
C PRO A 210 13.71 -5.93 -3.06
N ALA A 211 14.45 -5.70 -4.15
CA ALA A 211 14.31 -4.50 -4.98
C ALA A 211 13.00 -4.53 -5.77
N ARG A 212 12.22 -3.44 -5.69
CA ARG A 212 11.03 -3.23 -6.55
C ARG A 212 11.51 -2.84 -7.97
N THR A 213 11.11 -3.60 -9.00
CA THR A 213 11.66 -3.58 -10.38
C THR A 213 11.27 -2.37 -11.26
N LYS A 214 11.81 -1.20 -10.99
CA LYS A 214 11.58 0.10 -11.68
C LYS A 214 11.42 0.04 -13.23
N LYS A 215 10.19 -0.14 -13.72
CA LYS A 215 9.73 0.34 -15.04
C LYS A 215 8.66 1.40 -14.82
N VAL A 216 9.12 2.63 -14.56
CA VAL A 216 8.28 3.78 -14.27
C VAL A 216 7.66 4.33 -15.56
N PHE A 217 6.34 4.31 -15.67
CA PHE A 217 5.63 5.19 -16.60
C PHE A 217 5.65 6.61 -16.03
N PRO A 218 5.97 7.65 -16.83
CA PRO A 218 6.06 9.01 -16.31
C PRO A 218 4.67 9.53 -15.91
N ILE A 219 4.41 9.63 -14.61
CA ILE A 219 3.27 10.36 -14.06
C ILE A 219 3.59 11.85 -14.08
N LYS A 220 2.64 12.66 -14.54
CA LYS A 220 2.75 14.12 -14.52
C LYS A 220 1.49 14.72 -13.91
N GLN A 221 1.69 15.66 -12.98
CA GLN A 221 0.64 16.58 -12.58
C GLN A 221 0.32 17.48 -13.78
N VAL A 222 -0.96 17.57 -14.14
CA VAL A 222 -1.39 18.42 -15.25
C VAL A 222 -1.51 19.84 -14.71
N LYS A 223 -0.83 20.79 -15.36
CA LYS A 223 -0.96 22.20 -15.01
C LYS A 223 -2.38 22.70 -15.34
N GLU A 224 -2.89 23.61 -14.53
CA GLU A 224 -4.23 24.18 -14.71
C GLU A 224 -4.40 24.79 -16.12
N GLU A 225 -3.40 25.49 -16.64
CA GLU A 225 -3.45 26.10 -17.98
C GLU A 225 -3.56 25.05 -19.09
N GLN A 226 -3.02 23.85 -18.88
CA GLN A 226 -3.13 22.73 -19.81
C GLN A 226 -4.52 22.09 -19.76
N LEU A 227 -5.12 21.97 -18.57
CA LEU A 227 -6.50 21.48 -18.45
C LEU A 227 -7.48 22.44 -19.14
N VAL A 228 -7.26 23.75 -19.02
CA VAL A 228 -8.06 24.78 -19.69
C VAL A 228 -7.89 24.70 -21.21
N SER A 229 -6.67 24.58 -21.72
CA SER A 229 -6.42 24.52 -23.17
C SER A 229 -6.99 23.25 -23.82
N GLU A 230 -7.09 22.16 -23.07
CA GLU A 230 -7.70 20.90 -23.50
C GLU A 230 -9.23 20.86 -23.31
N GLY A 231 -9.85 21.93 -22.78
CA GLY A 231 -11.30 21.99 -22.51
C GLY A 231 -11.76 21.07 -21.36
N LEU A 232 -10.82 20.56 -20.56
CA LEU A 232 -11.07 19.71 -19.38
C LEU A 232 -11.41 20.55 -18.14
N LEU A 233 -11.07 21.84 -18.16
CA LEU A 233 -11.50 22.86 -17.21
C LEU A 233 -12.16 24.03 -17.96
N PRO A 234 -13.19 24.67 -17.37
CA PRO A 234 -13.68 25.94 -17.88
C PRO A 234 -12.58 27.01 -17.76
N VAL A 235 -12.59 27.97 -18.69
CA VAL A 235 -11.58 29.04 -18.80
C VAL A 235 -11.61 30.04 -17.62
N ALA A 236 -12.56 29.90 -16.68
CA ALA A 236 -12.78 30.85 -15.59
C ALA A 236 -12.06 30.44 -14.28
N ALA A 237 -11.62 31.44 -13.52
CA ALA A 237 -10.91 31.35 -12.23
C ALA A 237 -11.75 30.81 -11.04
N GLU A 238 -12.82 30.05 -11.31
CA GLU A 238 -13.82 29.59 -10.32
C GLU A 238 -13.78 28.07 -10.11
N GLY A 239 -12.68 27.42 -10.46
CA GLY A 239 -12.47 25.98 -10.23
C GLY A 239 -12.09 25.64 -8.80
N LEU A 240 -12.25 24.36 -8.43
CA LEU A 240 -11.89 23.85 -7.10
C LEU A 240 -10.41 24.14 -6.75
N ILE A 241 -9.51 24.00 -7.72
CA ILE A 241 -8.05 24.24 -7.57
C ILE A 241 -7.80 25.69 -7.13
N ALA A 242 -8.38 26.67 -7.84
CA ALA A 242 -8.27 28.08 -7.51
C ALA A 242 -8.86 28.38 -6.12
N PHE A 243 -10.00 27.77 -5.78
CA PHE A 243 -10.67 27.95 -4.49
C PHE A 243 -9.82 27.45 -3.31
N LEU A 244 -9.13 26.32 -3.46
CA LEU A 244 -8.30 25.71 -2.42
C LEU A 244 -6.86 26.26 -2.36
N LYS A 245 -6.46 27.09 -3.33
CA LYS A 245 -5.12 27.69 -3.38
C LYS A 245 -4.82 28.50 -2.11
N GLY A 246 -3.65 28.23 -1.51
CA GLY A 246 -3.16 28.92 -0.31
C GLY A 246 -3.86 28.54 1.01
N ASN A 247 -4.75 27.55 0.99
CA ASN A 247 -5.41 27.04 2.18
C ASN A 247 -4.40 26.32 3.11
N ARG A 248 -4.42 26.65 4.41
CA ARG A 248 -3.48 26.12 5.41
C ARG A 248 -4.04 24.98 6.27
N ARG A 249 -5.30 24.56 6.05
CA ARG A 249 -6.00 23.48 6.78
C ARG A 249 -5.76 23.49 8.29
N LYS A 250 -6.02 24.62 8.96
CA LYS A 250 -6.09 24.60 10.42
C LYS A 250 -7.36 23.89 10.83
N LEU A 251 -7.26 22.89 11.69
CA LEU A 251 -8.44 22.22 12.25
C LEU A 251 -9.39 23.26 12.86
N PRO A 252 -10.71 23.14 12.64
CA PRO A 252 -11.69 24.03 13.22
C PRO A 252 -11.66 23.94 14.75
N ARG A 253 -12.09 25.00 15.43
CA ARG A 253 -12.25 24.95 16.88
C ARG A 253 -13.42 24.04 17.23
N GLU A 254 -13.37 23.43 18.40
CA GLU A 254 -14.49 22.67 18.94
C GLU A 254 -15.77 23.54 18.95
N GLY A 255 -16.86 23.00 18.39
CA GLY A 255 -18.14 23.69 18.24
C GLY A 255 -18.22 24.74 17.13
N GLU A 256 -17.14 25.00 16.39
CA GLU A 256 -17.17 25.90 15.23
C GLU A 256 -18.02 25.28 14.12
N LYS A 257 -19.02 26.03 13.63
CA LYS A 257 -19.91 25.56 12.56
C LYS A 257 -19.34 25.94 11.19
N GLY A 258 -19.19 24.95 10.33
CA GLY A 258 -18.76 25.16 8.95
C GLY A 258 -19.88 25.70 8.06
N THR A 259 -19.52 26.40 6.98
CA THR A 259 -20.45 26.77 5.90
C THR A 259 -20.13 25.95 4.66
N LEU A 260 -21.13 25.26 4.12
CA LEU A 260 -20.99 24.44 2.91
C LEU A 260 -21.05 25.32 1.65
N THR A 261 -20.14 25.11 0.70
CA THR A 261 -20.13 25.83 -0.58
C THR A 261 -21.11 25.23 -1.60
N SER A 262 -21.31 25.93 -2.71
CA SER A 262 -21.83 25.33 -3.94
C SER A 262 -20.86 24.28 -4.51
N TRP A 263 -21.36 23.44 -5.43
CA TRP A 263 -20.51 22.53 -6.20
C TRP A 263 -19.55 23.33 -7.08
N MET A 264 -18.27 22.96 -7.06
CA MET A 264 -17.22 23.53 -7.89
C MET A 264 -16.62 22.44 -8.76
N LEU A 265 -16.39 22.74 -10.03
CA LEU A 265 -15.81 21.80 -10.98
C LEU A 265 -14.30 21.65 -10.71
N LEU A 266 -13.84 20.40 -10.65
CA LEU A 266 -12.42 20.04 -10.62
C LEU A 266 -11.91 19.69 -12.01
N CYS A 267 -12.61 18.84 -12.75
CA CYS A 267 -12.29 18.54 -14.15
C CYS A 267 -13.42 17.78 -14.86
N LYS A 268 -13.27 17.61 -16.17
CA LYS A 268 -13.99 16.60 -16.95
C LYS A 268 -13.12 15.36 -17.12
N MET A 269 -13.74 14.17 -17.09
CA MET A 269 -13.07 12.91 -17.38
C MET A 269 -13.91 12.00 -18.27
N GLY A 270 -13.27 11.18 -19.09
CA GLY A 270 -13.92 10.12 -19.85
C GLY A 270 -13.93 8.81 -19.05
N LEU A 271 -15.04 8.08 -19.11
CA LEU A 271 -15.18 6.73 -18.60
C LEU A 271 -15.42 5.79 -19.79
N ALA A 272 -14.38 5.05 -20.19
CA ALA A 272 -14.39 4.25 -21.42
C ALA A 272 -14.86 2.81 -21.18
N SER A 273 -14.56 2.24 -20.01
CA SER A 273 -14.95 0.87 -19.66
C SER A 273 -16.33 0.79 -18.99
N GLY A 274 -16.77 1.90 -18.39
CA GLY A 274 -17.92 1.93 -17.51
C GLY A 274 -17.62 1.56 -16.05
N GLN A 275 -16.36 1.26 -15.68
CA GLN A 275 -15.99 0.92 -14.30
C GLN A 275 -15.32 2.12 -13.62
N LEU A 276 -16.10 2.95 -12.94
CA LEU A 276 -15.58 4.08 -12.17
C LEU A 276 -15.14 3.59 -10.80
N TRP A 277 -13.87 3.79 -10.45
CA TRP A 277 -13.34 3.52 -9.12
C TRP A 277 -13.10 4.81 -8.36
N ALA A 278 -13.29 4.74 -7.04
CA ALA A 278 -12.87 5.75 -6.08
C ALA A 278 -12.15 5.09 -4.90
N GLY A 279 -11.07 5.68 -4.41
CA GLY A 279 -10.32 5.16 -3.26
C GLY A 279 -8.98 5.88 -3.05
N ASP A 280 -8.12 5.29 -2.23
CA ASP A 280 -6.79 5.84 -1.96
C ASP A 280 -5.90 5.78 -3.23
N PRO A 281 -5.38 6.92 -3.72
CA PRO A 281 -4.52 6.92 -4.90
C PRO A 281 -3.29 6.02 -4.79
N MET A 282 -2.85 5.67 -3.56
CA MET A 282 -1.71 4.78 -3.34
C MET A 282 -2.01 3.33 -3.70
N LEU A 283 -3.29 2.93 -3.72
CA LEU A 283 -3.73 1.55 -3.91
C LEU A 283 -4.97 1.46 -4.84
N PRO A 284 -4.88 1.92 -6.11
CA PRO A 284 -5.99 1.90 -7.07
C PRO A 284 -6.28 0.50 -7.59
N ASN A 285 -6.93 -0.30 -6.77
CA ASN A 285 -7.36 -1.65 -7.07
C ASN A 285 -8.76 -1.91 -6.52
N ASP A 286 -9.41 -2.95 -7.03
CA ASP A 286 -10.81 -3.25 -6.69
C ASP A 286 -11.02 -3.68 -5.24
N SER A 287 -9.95 -4.14 -4.58
CA SER A 287 -10.02 -4.53 -3.17
C SER A 287 -9.86 -3.36 -2.21
N ASP A 288 -9.40 -2.21 -2.69
CA ASP A 288 -9.14 -1.03 -1.89
C ASP A 288 -9.80 0.20 -2.52
N GLY A 289 -11.09 0.35 -2.25
CA GLY A 289 -11.94 1.40 -2.80
C GLY A 289 -13.34 0.89 -3.14
N CYS A 290 -14.08 1.72 -3.87
CA CYS A 290 -15.42 1.43 -4.36
C CYS A 290 -15.43 1.48 -5.89
N VAL A 291 -15.92 0.42 -6.53
CA VAL A 291 -16.11 0.36 -7.99
C VAL A 291 -17.60 0.44 -8.28
N ALA A 292 -17.99 1.39 -9.13
CA ALA A 292 -19.35 1.56 -9.62
C ALA A 292 -19.42 1.29 -11.13
N ASP A 293 -20.40 0.47 -11.53
CA ASP A 293 -20.71 0.23 -12.93
C ASP A 293 -21.63 1.33 -13.46
N LEU A 294 -21.09 2.19 -14.34
CA LEU A 294 -21.76 3.34 -14.89
C LEU A 294 -21.74 3.31 -16.43
N PRO A 295 -22.67 4.04 -17.11
CA PRO A 295 -22.62 4.14 -18.56
C PRO A 295 -21.32 4.79 -19.08
N VAL A 296 -20.78 4.26 -20.17
CA VAL A 296 -19.66 4.89 -20.88
C VAL A 296 -20.01 6.32 -21.30
N GLY A 297 -19.08 7.26 -21.13
CA GLY A 297 -19.31 8.66 -21.50
C GLY A 297 -18.38 9.66 -20.82
N HIS A 298 -18.79 10.92 -20.81
CA HIS A 298 -18.07 12.02 -20.18
C HIS A 298 -18.72 12.39 -18.84
N TYR A 299 -17.87 12.64 -17.86
CA TYR A 299 -18.23 12.88 -16.47
C TYR A 299 -17.63 14.20 -15.99
N LEU A 300 -18.38 14.87 -15.13
CA LEU A 300 -17.94 16.04 -14.37
C LEU A 300 -17.53 15.55 -12.98
N VAL A 301 -16.31 15.91 -12.59
CA VAL A 301 -15.80 15.71 -11.24
C VAL A 301 -15.92 17.02 -10.50
N GLU A 302 -16.79 17.06 -9.51
CA GLU A 302 -17.18 18.27 -8.78
C GLU A 302 -16.97 18.03 -7.28
N ALA A 303 -16.65 19.08 -6.53
CA ALA A 303 -16.56 18.99 -5.08
C ALA A 303 -17.31 20.11 -4.38
N ARG A 304 -17.74 19.83 -3.15
CA ARG A 304 -18.16 20.84 -2.17
C ARG A 304 -17.12 20.94 -1.08
N CYS A 305 -16.99 22.13 -0.53
CA CYS A 305 -16.10 22.40 0.58
C CYS A 305 -16.89 22.84 1.80
N MET A 306 -16.45 22.40 2.98
CA MET A 306 -16.83 22.98 4.26
C MET A 306 -15.82 24.08 4.63
N VAL A 307 -16.31 25.28 4.92
CA VAL A 307 -15.48 26.44 5.25
C VAL A 307 -15.62 26.80 6.73
N TYR A 308 -14.48 26.83 7.44
CA TYR A 308 -14.34 27.24 8.84
C TYR A 308 -13.41 28.45 8.92
N GLY A 309 -14.00 29.65 8.85
CA GLY A 309 -13.24 30.90 8.75
C GLY A 309 -12.33 30.93 7.51
N THR A 310 -11.02 30.80 7.69
CA THR A 310 -10.03 30.76 6.58
C THR A 310 -9.64 29.34 6.17
N SER A 311 -10.02 28.33 6.94
CA SER A 311 -9.78 26.91 6.60
C SER A 311 -10.88 26.38 5.70
N LYS A 312 -10.48 25.61 4.69
CA LYS A 312 -11.39 24.98 3.72
C LYS A 312 -11.10 23.48 3.69
N PHE A 313 -12.12 22.64 3.67
CA PHE A 313 -11.96 21.20 3.59
C PHE A 313 -12.91 20.66 2.54
N VAL A 314 -12.46 19.74 1.69
CA VAL A 314 -13.38 19.06 0.78
C VAL A 314 -14.29 18.18 1.62
N SER A 315 -15.59 18.43 1.54
CA SER A 315 -16.60 17.71 2.30
C SER A 315 -17.28 16.63 1.49
N GLN A 316 -17.53 16.89 0.22
CA GLN A 316 -18.18 15.95 -0.68
C GLN A 316 -17.48 15.98 -2.03
N LEU A 317 -17.33 14.81 -2.64
CA LEU A 317 -16.87 14.64 -4.02
C LEU A 317 -17.99 13.98 -4.82
N ARG A 318 -18.28 14.51 -6.01
CA ARG A 318 -19.30 13.96 -6.90
C ARG A 318 -18.74 13.76 -8.29
N ILE A 319 -19.06 12.60 -8.86
CA ILE A 319 -18.73 12.25 -10.23
C ILE A 319 -20.06 11.94 -10.91
N ARG A 320 -20.49 12.77 -11.84
CA ARG A 320 -21.77 12.59 -12.56
C ARG A 320 -21.59 12.75 -14.05
N ARG A 321 -22.45 12.12 -14.85
CA ARG A 321 -22.49 12.34 -16.30
C ARG A 321 -22.69 13.82 -16.62
N GLU A 322 -21.98 14.29 -17.63
CA GLU A 322 -22.04 15.69 -18.07
C GLU A 322 -23.44 16.13 -18.50
N ASP A 323 -24.22 15.23 -19.10
CA ASP A 323 -25.59 15.48 -19.55
C ASP A 323 -26.66 15.25 -18.46
N ALA A 324 -26.27 14.86 -17.25
CA ALA A 324 -27.18 14.67 -16.13
C ALA A 324 -27.38 15.98 -15.35
N ASP A 325 -28.53 16.63 -15.52
CA ASP A 325 -28.85 17.92 -14.88
C ASP A 325 -29.21 17.78 -13.38
N LYS A 326 -30.34 17.15 -13.07
CA LYS A 326 -30.78 16.85 -11.69
C LYS A 326 -30.51 15.40 -11.34
N CYS A 327 -29.62 15.20 -10.38
CA CYS A 327 -29.29 13.89 -9.82
C CYS A 327 -29.82 13.80 -8.38
N GLU A 328 -30.35 12.64 -8.03
CA GLU A 328 -30.76 12.28 -6.67
C GLU A 328 -29.74 11.29 -6.10
N THR A 329 -29.35 11.48 -4.84
CA THR A 329 -28.55 10.49 -4.11
C THR A 329 -29.43 9.30 -3.74
N SER A 330 -28.94 8.09 -3.99
CA SER A 330 -29.63 6.84 -3.67
C SER A 330 -28.96 6.12 -2.49
N CYS A 331 -29.03 4.78 -2.47
CA CYS A 331 -28.41 3.97 -1.44
C CYS A 331 -26.88 4.05 -1.46
N GLU A 332 -26.29 3.78 -0.30
CA GLU A 332 -24.88 3.49 -0.19
C GLU A 332 -24.54 2.23 -0.99
N ILE A 333 -23.53 2.32 -1.84
CA ILE A 333 -23.03 1.23 -2.69
C ILE A 333 -21.66 0.71 -2.25
N GLY A 334 -21.05 1.37 -1.26
CA GLY A 334 -19.79 0.95 -0.67
C GLY A 334 -19.15 2.05 0.17
N THR A 335 -17.90 1.84 0.54
CA THR A 335 -17.10 2.79 1.33
C THR A 335 -15.74 2.98 0.66
N VAL A 336 -15.17 4.16 0.82
CA VAL A 336 -13.74 4.41 0.51
C VAL A 336 -12.98 4.67 1.79
N GLY A 337 -11.71 4.28 1.82
CA GLY A 337 -10.76 4.62 2.86
C GLY A 337 -9.54 5.29 2.26
N THR A 338 -8.83 6.07 3.07
CA THR A 338 -7.51 6.58 2.73
C THR A 338 -6.62 6.72 3.95
N ASP A 339 -5.35 6.33 3.78
CA ASP A 339 -4.24 6.53 4.70
C ASP A 339 -3.29 7.64 4.20
N SER A 340 -3.52 8.15 2.99
CA SER A 340 -2.79 9.27 2.38
C SER A 340 -3.51 10.62 2.52
N ALA A 341 -4.61 10.66 3.28
CA ALA A 341 -5.54 11.79 3.35
C ALA A 341 -6.03 12.29 1.97
N GLN A 342 -6.03 11.42 0.96
CA GLN A 342 -6.41 11.74 -0.42
C GLN A 342 -7.33 10.68 -1.00
N ILE A 343 -8.31 11.12 -1.78
CA ILE A 343 -9.18 10.24 -2.56
C ILE A 343 -9.04 10.60 -4.02
N ALA A 344 -8.80 9.59 -4.84
CA ALA A 344 -8.73 9.70 -6.29
C ALA A 344 -9.87 8.94 -6.94
N VAL A 345 -10.21 9.34 -8.17
CA VAL A 345 -11.18 8.62 -9.00
C VAL A 345 -10.62 8.37 -10.40
N CYS A 346 -10.95 7.23 -10.99
CA CYS A 346 -10.46 6.86 -12.32
C CYS A 346 -11.32 5.75 -12.95
N ASP A 347 -11.07 5.48 -14.23
CA ASP A 347 -11.54 4.26 -14.90
C ASP A 347 -10.59 3.10 -14.57
N VAL A 348 -10.96 2.26 -13.60
CA VAL A 348 -10.05 1.24 -13.04
C VAL A 348 -9.71 0.13 -14.02
N ALA A 349 -10.61 -0.20 -14.95
CA ALA A 349 -10.33 -1.22 -15.95
C ALA A 349 -9.14 -0.82 -16.83
N LEU A 350 -9.00 0.47 -17.11
CA LEU A 350 -7.86 1.02 -17.88
C LEU A 350 -6.56 1.02 -17.07
N LEU A 351 -6.65 0.97 -15.73
CA LEU A 351 -5.49 0.78 -14.85
C LEU A 351 -5.08 -0.70 -14.74
N ARG A 352 -6.03 -1.65 -14.71
CA ARG A 352 -5.70 -3.08 -14.59
C ARG A 352 -4.79 -3.60 -15.71
N ASP A 353 -5.01 -3.15 -16.95
CA ASP A 353 -4.29 -3.63 -18.13
C ASP A 353 -2.83 -3.15 -18.21
N LYS A 354 -2.50 -2.10 -17.48
CA LYS A 354 -1.15 -1.52 -17.44
C LYS A 354 -0.53 -1.96 -16.11
N ARG A 355 0.67 -2.54 -16.14
CA ARG A 355 1.38 -2.99 -14.92
C ARG A 355 1.76 -1.76 -14.07
N TYR A 356 0.81 -1.28 -13.27
CA TYR A 356 0.75 0.06 -12.70
C TYR A 356 1.50 0.25 -11.37
N ASP A 357 1.93 -0.87 -10.77
CA ASP A 357 2.42 -0.99 -9.39
C ASP A 357 3.44 0.08 -8.95
N GLU A 358 4.41 0.40 -9.81
CA GLU A 358 5.53 1.27 -9.41
C GLU A 358 5.34 2.75 -9.73
N SER A 359 4.38 3.06 -10.61
CA SER A 359 4.09 4.46 -10.93
C SER A 359 3.34 5.15 -9.79
N LEU A 360 2.53 4.39 -9.06
CA LEU A 360 1.62 4.88 -8.03
C LEU A 360 2.32 5.31 -6.74
N GLU A 361 3.48 4.73 -6.42
CA GLU A 361 4.35 5.23 -5.34
C GLU A 361 4.78 6.68 -5.59
N ASN A 362 4.81 7.14 -6.85
CA ASN A 362 5.07 8.53 -7.19
C ASN A 362 3.82 9.41 -7.21
N LEU A 363 2.61 8.86 -7.00
CA LEU A 363 1.42 9.70 -6.93
C LEU A 363 1.50 10.63 -5.73
N ASP A 364 1.93 10.17 -4.55
CA ASP A 364 2.10 11.03 -3.37
C ASP A 364 3.12 12.16 -3.63
N ASP A 365 4.29 11.81 -4.18
CA ASP A 365 5.33 12.77 -4.59
C ASP A 365 4.89 13.78 -5.66
N LYS A 366 3.80 13.51 -6.38
CA LYS A 366 3.28 14.36 -7.47
C LYS A 366 1.94 15.01 -7.16
N ALA A 367 1.18 14.45 -6.21
CA ALA A 367 -0.09 14.94 -5.76
C ALA A 367 0.14 16.06 -4.76
N ASP A 368 0.76 17.14 -5.25
CA ASP A 368 1.09 18.27 -4.40
C ASP A 368 -0.18 19.12 -4.21
N GLY A 369 -0.54 19.35 -2.94
CA GLY A 369 -1.69 20.17 -2.55
C GLY A 369 -2.99 19.43 -2.26
N LEU A 370 -4.09 20.19 -2.21
CA LEU A 370 -5.37 19.72 -1.68
C LEU A 370 -6.32 19.12 -2.72
N CYS A 371 -6.02 19.31 -3.99
CA CYS A 371 -6.73 18.69 -5.11
C CYS A 371 -5.91 18.89 -6.37
N GLY A 372 -6.18 18.06 -7.38
CA GLY A 372 -5.56 18.21 -8.69
C GLY A 372 -5.98 17.13 -9.65
N VAL A 373 -5.28 17.07 -10.78
CA VAL A 373 -5.47 16.04 -11.80
C VAL A 373 -4.11 15.49 -12.19
N LEU A 374 -3.96 14.18 -12.02
CA LEU A 374 -2.78 13.44 -12.42
C LEU A 374 -3.05 12.83 -13.80
N ARG A 375 -2.04 12.78 -14.66
CA ARG A 375 -2.16 12.18 -15.99
C ARG A 375 -1.18 11.04 -16.17
N ILE A 376 -1.71 9.94 -16.69
CA ILE A 376 -0.94 8.73 -16.98
C ILE A 376 -1.31 8.23 -18.38
N GLY A 377 -0.45 8.56 -19.34
CA GLY A 377 -0.80 8.45 -20.77
C GLY A 377 -1.95 9.42 -21.10
N GLU A 378 -3.06 8.87 -21.59
CA GLU A 378 -4.27 9.64 -21.93
C GLU A 378 -5.30 9.67 -20.80
N TYR A 379 -5.01 9.00 -19.67
CA TYR A 379 -5.95 8.84 -18.58
C TYR A 379 -5.77 9.93 -17.53
N LEU A 380 -6.90 10.41 -17.00
CA LEU A 380 -6.96 11.41 -15.95
C LEU A 380 -7.34 10.73 -14.63
N ILE A 381 -6.62 11.10 -13.58
CA ILE A 381 -6.86 10.67 -12.21
C ILE A 381 -7.03 11.95 -11.37
N PRO A 382 -8.23 12.53 -11.34
CA PRO A 382 -8.52 13.60 -10.39
C PRO A 382 -8.46 13.10 -8.96
N TYR A 383 -7.93 13.94 -8.07
CA TYR A 383 -7.81 13.66 -6.66
C TYR A 383 -8.19 14.88 -5.81
N VAL A 384 -8.63 14.62 -4.58
CA VAL A 384 -8.92 15.62 -3.55
C VAL A 384 -8.43 15.14 -2.20
N ALA A 385 -8.02 16.07 -1.33
CA ALA A 385 -7.74 15.75 0.06
C ALA A 385 -9.06 15.48 0.81
N SER A 386 -9.18 14.34 1.49
CA SER A 386 -10.39 13.94 2.21
C SER A 386 -10.55 14.70 3.52
N GLY A 387 -11.74 15.27 3.75
CA GLY A 387 -12.20 15.76 5.05
C GLY A 387 -11.13 16.42 5.91
N PHE A 388 -10.89 15.88 7.11
CA PHE A 388 -9.84 16.31 8.04
C PHE A 388 -8.50 15.57 7.88
N GLY A 389 -8.38 14.60 6.98
CA GLY A 389 -7.20 13.76 6.85
C GLY A 389 -7.59 12.34 6.44
N ASP A 390 -6.88 11.37 7.00
CA ASP A 390 -7.15 9.94 6.88
C ASP A 390 -8.55 9.60 7.40
N GLY A 391 -9.13 8.54 6.86
CA GLY A 391 -10.43 8.06 7.31
C GLY A 391 -11.20 7.31 6.23
N THR A 392 -12.45 7.01 6.56
CA THR A 392 -13.38 6.31 5.67
C THR A 392 -14.62 7.13 5.43
N GLY A 393 -15.16 7.08 4.21
CA GLY A 393 -16.40 7.75 3.84
C GLY A 393 -17.33 6.84 3.03
N PRO A 394 -18.65 6.95 3.20
CA PRO A 394 -19.61 6.22 2.37
C PRO A 394 -19.59 6.73 0.92
N VAL A 395 -19.92 5.82 0.00
CA VAL A 395 -20.13 6.10 -1.42
C VAL A 395 -21.58 5.81 -1.75
N PHE A 396 -22.25 6.79 -2.31
CA PHE A 396 -23.64 6.72 -2.73
C PHE A 396 -23.74 6.73 -4.24
N GLU A 397 -24.71 5.98 -4.76
CA GLU A 397 -25.07 6.05 -6.17
C GLU A 397 -25.84 7.34 -6.47
N LEU A 398 -25.60 7.93 -7.64
CA LEU A 398 -26.40 9.04 -8.16
C LEU A 398 -27.32 8.58 -9.27
N LEU A 399 -28.60 8.92 -9.14
CA LEU A 399 -29.65 8.54 -10.07
C LEU A 399 -30.23 9.75 -10.81
N GLN A 400 -30.52 9.58 -12.09
CA GLN A 400 -31.40 10.46 -12.85
C GLN A 400 -32.53 9.62 -13.45
N LYS A 401 -33.78 9.91 -13.08
CA LYS A 401 -34.95 9.10 -13.51
C LYS A 401 -34.75 7.60 -13.25
N LYS A 402 -34.22 7.25 -12.07
CA LYS A 402 -33.89 5.87 -11.63
C LYS A 402 -32.80 5.16 -12.44
N LYS A 403 -32.00 5.90 -13.21
CA LYS A 403 -30.83 5.34 -13.90
C LYS A 403 -29.54 5.83 -13.25
N PRO A 404 -28.54 4.96 -13.04
CA PRO A 404 -27.25 5.37 -12.52
C PRO A 404 -26.57 6.33 -13.50
N VAL A 405 -26.15 7.47 -12.97
CA VAL A 405 -25.46 8.54 -13.72
C VAL A 405 -24.17 8.99 -13.02
N GLY A 406 -23.81 8.40 -11.89
CA GLY A 406 -22.65 8.84 -11.13
C GLY A 406 -22.55 8.24 -9.73
N ILE A 407 -21.59 8.75 -8.97
CA ILE A 407 -21.41 8.47 -7.54
C ILE A 407 -21.18 9.77 -6.76
N MET A 408 -21.43 9.73 -5.46
CA MET A 408 -21.10 10.77 -4.50
C MET A 408 -20.38 10.17 -3.31
N LEU A 409 -19.31 10.81 -2.87
CA LEU A 409 -18.56 10.48 -1.68
C LEU A 409 -18.83 11.55 -0.63
N ASP A 410 -19.08 11.12 0.60
CA ASP A 410 -19.21 12.02 1.75
C ASP A 410 -18.07 11.83 2.74
N PHE A 411 -17.33 12.89 3.03
CA PHE A 411 -16.21 12.89 3.98
C PHE A 411 -16.60 13.41 5.36
N PHE A 412 -17.82 13.95 5.50
CA PHE A 412 -18.41 14.34 6.79
C PHE A 412 -19.82 13.76 6.85
N PRO A 413 -19.97 12.42 6.92
CA PRO A 413 -21.29 11.84 7.13
C PRO A 413 -21.88 12.48 8.39
N GLU A 414 -23.10 12.99 8.30
CA GLU A 414 -23.83 13.42 9.48
C GLU A 414 -23.84 12.20 10.43
N GLU A 415 -23.29 12.36 11.63
CA GLU A 415 -23.50 11.37 12.67
C GLU A 415 -25.01 11.30 12.82
N GLU A 416 -25.63 10.20 12.38
CA GLU A 416 -27.04 9.95 12.68
C GLU A 416 -27.13 10.11 14.19
N ASP A 417 -27.84 11.17 14.64
CA ASP A 417 -28.08 11.42 16.06
C ASP A 417 -28.65 10.10 16.59
N SER A 418 -27.80 9.30 17.24
CA SER A 418 -28.21 8.01 17.76
C SER A 418 -29.20 8.36 18.85
N GLU A 419 -30.49 8.23 18.56
CA GLU A 419 -31.55 8.43 19.52
C GLU A 419 -31.24 7.53 20.73
N GLU A 420 -30.70 8.12 21.81
CA GLU A 420 -30.42 7.44 23.09
C GLU A 420 -31.70 7.02 23.80
#